data_AF-A0A4Y7IUP4-F1
#
_entry.id   AF-A0A4Y7IUP4-F1
#
_cell.length_a   1.000
_cell.length_b   1.000
_cell.length_c   1.000
_cell.angle_alpha   90.00
_cell.angle_beta   90.00
_cell.angle_gamma   90.00
#
_symmetry.space_group_name_H-M   'P 1'
#
loop_
_entity.id
_entity.type
_entity.pdbx_description
1 polymer ?
#
loop_
_entity_poly.entity_id
_entity_poly.type
_entity_poly.pdbx_seq_one_letter_code
_entity_poly.pdbx_strand_id
1 'polypeptide(L)' 'MGKQQSKEKLLYQQVRIGNIVKIRALRGKGVGLEWVDKQGDTPLMVACMYPKLIHVARTLIELGADVNAAPP' A
#
# COMPACT_ATOMS: atom_id res chain seq x y z
N MET A 1 6.29 0.34 19.11
CA MET A 1 5.56 -0.54 18.15
C MET A 1 4.29 0.12 17.57
N GLY A 2 3.50 0.92 18.32
CA GLY A 2 2.24 1.50 17.78
C GLY A 2 2.34 2.63 16.73
N LYS A 3 3.45 3.36 16.64
CA LYS A 3 3.61 4.48 15.67
C LYS A 3 3.82 4.00 14.23
N GLN A 4 4.44 2.83 14.04
CA GLN A 4 4.76 2.32 12.70
C GLN A 4 3.51 1.73 12.03
N GLN A 5 2.74 0.90 12.76
CA GLN A 5 1.45 0.38 12.28
C GLN A 5 0.47 1.50 11.90
N SER A 6 0.48 2.62 12.65
CA SER A 6 -0.35 3.78 12.33
C SER A 6 0.04 4.45 10.99
N LYS A 7 1.33 4.45 10.63
CA LYS A 7 1.82 5.01 9.35
C LYS A 7 1.57 4.07 8.18
N GLU A 8 1.70 2.77 8.40
CA GLU A 8 1.40 1.73 7.41
C GLU A 8 -0.08 1.71 7.05
N LYS A 9 -0.95 1.77 8.07
CA LYS A 9 -2.40 1.97 7.88
C LYS A 9 -2.70 3.27 7.13
N LEU A 10 -1.97 4.36 7.40
CA LEU A 10 -2.12 5.62 6.67
C LEU A 10 -1.72 5.48 5.20
N LEU A 11 -0.64 4.74 4.89
CA LEU A 11 -0.23 4.43 3.52
C LEU A 11 -1.31 3.64 2.80
N TYR A 12 -1.82 2.58 3.43
CA TYR A 12 -2.92 1.77 2.91
C TYR A 12 -4.16 2.63 2.58
N GLN A 13 -4.51 3.60 3.44
CA GLN A 13 -5.60 4.54 3.14
C GLN A 13 -5.33 5.41 1.90
N GLN A 14 -4.08 5.83 1.67
CA GLN A 14 -3.74 6.62 0.48
C GLN A 14 -3.87 5.81 -0.81
N VAL A 15 -3.67 4.50 -0.76
CA VAL A 15 -3.89 3.60 -1.90
C VAL A 15 -5.34 3.62 -2.34
N ARG A 16 -6.29 3.51 -1.39
CA ARG A 16 -7.73 3.55 -1.70
C ARG A 16 -8.19 4.86 -2.32
N ILE A 17 -7.53 5.97 -1.96
CA ILE A 17 -7.83 7.32 -2.46
C ILE A 17 -7.09 7.61 -3.78
N GLY A 18 -6.03 6.86 -4.10
CA GLY A 18 -5.21 7.08 -5.28
C GLY A 18 -4.12 8.14 -5.13
N ASN A 19 -3.73 8.49 -3.90
CA ASN A 19 -2.76 9.55 -3.64
C ASN A 19 -1.31 9.07 -3.75
N ILE A 20 -0.83 8.95 -4.99
CA ILE A 20 0.54 8.50 -5.34
C ILE A 20 1.62 9.36 -4.67
N VAL A 21 1.42 10.69 -4.63
CA VAL A 21 2.39 11.63 -4.03
C VAL A 21 2.63 11.28 -2.57
N LYS A 22 1.55 11.04 -1.81
CA LYS A 22 1.64 10.71 -0.39
C LYS A 22 2.13 9.28 -0.15
N ILE A 23 1.81 8.33 -1.03
CA ILE A 23 2.37 6.97 -0.99
C ILE A 23 3.90 7.01 -1.12
N ARG A 24 4.43 7.72 -2.12
CA ARG A 24 5.89 7.88 -2.31
C ARG A 24 6.54 8.57 -1.12
N ALA A 25 5.92 9.64 -0.61
CA ALA A 25 6.44 10.36 0.56
C ALA A 25 6.47 9.49 1.83
N LEU A 26 5.47 8.64 2.06
CA LEU A 26 5.46 7.71 3.18
C LEU A 26 6.49 6.60 3.01
N ARG A 27 6.63 6.05 1.80
CA ARG A 27 7.66 5.05 1.51
C ARG A 27 9.08 5.60 1.71
N GLY A 28 9.34 6.84 1.28
CA GLY A 28 10.61 7.53 1.54
C GLY A 28 10.95 7.72 3.02
N LYS A 29 9.95 7.60 3.91
CA LYS A 29 10.14 7.60 5.37
C LYS A 29 10.30 6.20 5.98
N GLY A 30 10.51 5.17 5.15
CA GLY A 30 10.67 3.78 5.58
C GLY A 30 9.37 3.09 6.00
N VAL A 31 8.21 3.58 5.54
CA VAL A 31 6.93 2.90 5.79
C VAL A 31 6.83 1.63 4.94
N GLY A 32 6.39 0.53 5.56
CA GLY A 32 6.18 -0.75 4.90
C GLY A 32 5.04 -0.69 3.88
N LEU A 33 5.11 -1.57 2.89
CA LEU A 33 4.08 -1.73 1.85
C LEU A 33 3.21 -2.97 2.08
N GLU A 34 3.57 -3.86 3.00
CA GLU A 34 2.90 -5.17 3.18
C GLU A 34 1.91 -5.19 4.36
N TRP A 35 1.40 -4.02 4.74
CA TRP A 35 0.37 -3.95 5.78
C TRP A 35 -0.95 -4.44 5.24
N VAL A 36 -1.51 -5.45 5.89
CA VAL A 36 -2.79 -6.05 5.53
C VAL A 36 -3.94 -5.42 6.31
N ASP A 37 -5.08 -5.29 5.65
CA ASP A 37 -6.31 -4.88 6.32
C ASP A 37 -6.97 -6.04 7.11
N LYS A 38 -8.21 -5.84 7.55
CA LYS A 38 -8.96 -6.87 8.28
C LYS A 38 -9.30 -8.10 7.42
N GLN A 39 -9.24 -7.98 6.10
CA GLN A 39 -9.55 -9.04 5.13
C GLN A 39 -8.26 -9.77 4.69
N GLY A 40 -7.09 -9.32 5.16
CA GLY A 40 -5.81 -9.88 4.73
C GLY A 40 -5.27 -9.24 3.45
N ASP A 41 -5.91 -8.18 2.93
CA ASP A 41 -5.50 -7.58 1.66
C ASP A 41 -4.35 -6.60 1.85
N THR A 42 -3.26 -6.80 1.11
CA THR A 42 -2.17 -5.83 1.01
C THR A 42 -2.61 -4.59 0.20
N PRO A 43 -1.91 -3.45 0.29
CA PRO A 43 -2.23 -2.29 -0.52
C PRO A 43 -2.12 -2.60 -2.02
N LEU A 44 -1.21 -3.48 -2.45
CA LEU A 44 -1.12 -3.87 -3.85
C LEU A 44 -2.35 -4.67 -4.30
N MET A 45 -2.82 -5.63 -3.50
CA MET A 45 -4.05 -6.39 -3.80
C MET A 45 -5.23 -5.44 -4.00
N VAL A 46 -5.43 -4.51 -3.07
CA VAL A 46 -6.52 -3.52 -3.15
C VAL A 46 -6.38 -2.66 -4.41
N ALA A 47 -5.18 -2.21 -4.76
CA ALA A 47 -4.98 -1.42 -5.98
C ALA A 47 -5.32 -2.21 -7.25
N CYS A 48 -5.03 -3.52 -7.27
CA CYS A 48 -5.35 -4.40 -8.40
C CYS A 48 -6.86 -4.70 -8.52
N MET A 49 -7.62 -4.67 -7.43
CA MET A 49 -9.08 -4.90 -7.46
C MET A 49 -9.86 -3.79 -8.17
N TYR A 50 -9.30 -2.59 -8.30
CA TYR A 50 -9.99 -1.43 -8.87
C TYR A 50 -9.26 -0.88 -10.09
N PRO A 51 -9.86 -0.92 -11.31
CA PRO A 51 -9.21 -0.46 -12.54
C PRO A 51 -8.69 0.99 -12.48
N LYS A 52 -9.41 1.87 -11.77
CA LYS A 52 -9.03 3.28 -11.55
C LYS A 52 -7.72 3.46 -10.77
N LEU A 53 -7.26 2.43 -10.07
CA LEU A 53 -6.04 2.45 -9.25
C LEU A 53 -4.85 1.83 -9.97
N ILE A 54 -4.92 1.60 -11.29
CA ILE A 54 -3.80 1.01 -12.06
C ILE A 54 -2.48 1.78 -11.89
N HIS A 55 -2.53 3.12 -11.84
CA HIS A 55 -1.34 3.94 -11.60
C HIS A 55 -0.78 3.78 -10.18
N VAL A 56 -1.66 3.47 -9.21
CA VAL A 56 -1.28 3.18 -7.83
C VAL A 56 -0.63 1.82 -7.75
N ALA A 57 -1.23 0.79 -8.38
CA ALA A 57 -0.65 -0.55 -8.44
C ALA A 57 0.76 -0.51 -9.04
N ARG A 58 0.92 0.19 -10.19
CA ARG A 58 2.24 0.40 -10.80
C ARG A 58 3.22 1.11 -9.86
N THR A 59 2.77 2.16 -9.17
CA THR A 59 3.59 2.87 -8.18
C THR A 59 4.03 1.94 -7.05
N LEU A 60 3.14 1.11 -6.51
CA LEU A 60 3.47 0.18 -5.42
C LEU A 60 4.51 -0.85 -5.87
N ILE A 61 4.37 -1.38 -7.09
CA ILE A 61 5.35 -2.29 -7.70
C ILE A 61 6.71 -1.60 -7.86
N GLU A 62 6.74 -0.38 -8.42
CA GLU A 62 7.97 0.42 -8.55
C GLU A 62 8.66 0.70 -7.19
N LEU A 63 7.88 0.77 -6.11
CA LEU A 63 8.38 0.98 -4.74
C LEU A 63 8.81 -0.31 -4.03
N GLY A 64 8.70 -1.45 -4.73
CA GLY A 64 9.09 -2.77 -4.24
C GLY A 64 8.05 -3.44 -3.34
N ALA A 65 6.76 -3.22 -3.60
CA ALA A 65 5.72 -4.05 -2.99
C ALA A 65 5.84 -5.49 -3.50
N ASP A 66 5.57 -6.46 -2.62
CA ASP A 66 5.62 -7.87 -3.00
C ASP A 66 4.41 -8.24 -3.86
N VAL A 67 4.68 -8.55 -5.13
CA VAL A 67 3.66 -8.96 -6.11
C VAL A 67 3.08 -10.33 -5.82
N ASN A 68 3.80 -11.15 -5.04
CA ASN A 68 3.39 -12.50 -4.66
C ASN A 68 2.92 -12.58 -3.21
N ALA A 69 2.73 -11.44 -2.54
CA ALA A 69 2.15 -11.43 -1.20
C ALA A 69 0.84 -12.21 -1.22
N ALA A 70 0.66 -13.09 -0.24
CA ALA A 70 -0.56 -13.86 -0.04
C ALA A 70 -1.07 -13.59 1.38
N PRO A 71 -2.40 -13.60 1.58
CA PRO A 71 -2.94 -13.59 2.93
C PRO A 71 -2.41 -14.81 3.69
N PRO A 72 -2.06 -14.68 4.98
CA PRO A 72 -1.69 -15.81 5.82
C PRO A 72 -2.87 -16.78 6.04
#